data_AF-A0A448W1L7-F1
#
_entry.id   AF-A0A448W1L7-F1
#
_cell.length_a   1.000
_cell.length_b   1.000
_cell.length_c   1.000
_cell.angle_alpha   90.00
_cell.angle_beta   90.00
_cell.angle_gamma   90.00
#
_symmetry.space_group_name_H-M   'P 1'
#
loop_
_entity.id
_entity.type
_entity.pdbx_description
1 polymer ?
#
loop_
_entity_poly.entity_id
_entity_poly.type
_entity_poly.pdbx_seq_one_letter_code
_entity_poly.pdbx_strand_id
1 'polypeptide(L)'
;MRLSYNKHTENLIEIAMTFNAIWERNAQVRNSNIESAEWKQYFIDWANEFERKYKYEDWRNGDYFCTIAEFTKKKISGLIGRRVIWNV
;
A
#
# COMPACT_ATOMS: atom_id res chain seq x y z
N MET A 1 -3.07 -8.47 -21.86
CA MET A 1 -2.20 -9.52 -21.30
C MET A 1 -2.34 -9.46 -19.78
N ARG A 2 -2.94 -10.47 -19.14
CA ARG A 2 -3.04 -10.51 -17.67
C ARG A 2 -1.82 -11.28 -17.19
N LEU A 3 -0.81 -10.55 -16.71
CA LEU A 3 0.32 -11.18 -16.02
C LEU A 3 -0.28 -11.90 -14.80
N SER A 4 -0.17 -13.22 -14.75
CA SER A 4 -0.69 -14.03 -13.63
C SER A 4 0.38 -14.14 -12.56
N TYR A 5 0.49 -13.11 -11.74
CA TYR A 5 1.35 -13.15 -10.56
C TYR A 5 0.68 -13.91 -9.41
N ASN A 6 1.46 -14.38 -8.43
CA ASN A 6 0.86 -14.85 -7.19
C ASN A 6 0.23 -13.65 -6.44
N LYS A 7 -0.81 -13.90 -5.65
CA LYS A 7 -1.59 -12.85 -4.95
C LYS A 7 -0.71 -11.95 -4.09
N HIS A 8 0.35 -12.50 -3.49
CA HIS A 8 1.36 -11.72 -2.77
C HIS A 8 2.06 -10.67 -3.64
N THR A 9 2.56 -11.07 -4.81
CA THR A 9 3.24 -10.17 -5.75
C THR A 9 2.28 -9.10 -6.27
N GLU A 10 1.02 -9.46 -6.54
CA GLU A 10 -0.01 -8.49 -6.90
C GLU A 10 -0.21 -7.45 -5.78
N ASN A 11 -0.35 -7.90 -4.53
CA ASN A 11 -0.49 -6.99 -3.39
C ASN A 11 0.72 -6.05 -3.25
N LEU A 12 1.94 -6.59 -3.40
CA LEU A 12 3.18 -5.82 -3.30
C LEU A 12 3.24 -4.71 -4.39
N ILE A 13 2.89 -5.05 -5.63
CA ILE A 13 2.86 -4.10 -6.74
C ILE A 13 1.84 -2.98 -6.48
N GLU A 14 0.62 -3.33 -6.08
CA GLU A 14 -0.43 -2.33 -5.83
C GLU A 14 -0.11 -1.41 -4.65
N ILE A 15 0.51 -1.95 -3.59
CA ILE A 15 1.02 -1.16 -2.46
C ILE A 15 2.09 -0.18 -2.95
N ALA A 16 3.06 -0.65 -3.75
CA ALA A 16 4.13 0.19 -4.27
C ALA A 16 3.60 1.29 -5.22
N MET A 17 2.63 0.97 -6.07
CA MET A 17 1.98 1.94 -6.96
C MET A 17 1.18 2.98 -6.18
N THR A 18 0.41 2.55 -5.17
CA THR A 18 -0.31 3.46 -4.28
C THR A 18 0.65 4.38 -3.53
N PHE A 19 1.74 3.83 -3.01
CA PHE A 19 2.78 4.61 -2.35
C PHE A 19 3.39 5.65 -3.30
N ASN A 20 3.75 5.27 -4.54
CA ASN A 20 4.33 6.20 -5.50
C ASN A 20 3.37 7.37 -5.81
N ALA A 21 2.09 7.08 -6.03
CA ALA A 21 1.07 8.11 -6.26
C ALA A 21 0.95 9.08 -5.06
N ILE A 22 1.09 8.57 -3.83
CA ILE A 22 1.10 9.37 -2.61
C ILE A 22 2.41 10.18 -2.50
N TRP A 23 3.56 9.57 -2.75
CA TRP A 23 4.88 10.19 -2.66
C TRP A 23 5.02 11.41 -3.59
N GLU A 24 4.49 11.31 -4.80
CA GLU A 24 4.46 12.41 -5.78
C GLU A 24 3.70 13.63 -5.25
N ARG A 25 2.61 13.40 -4.50
CA ARG A 25 1.66 14.44 -4.09
C ARG A 25 1.79 14.90 -2.65
N ASN A 26 2.46 14.12 -1.80
CA ASN A 26 2.50 14.36 -0.35
C ASN A 26 3.93 14.63 0.14
N ALA A 27 4.22 15.89 0.44
CA ALA A 27 5.52 16.32 0.95
C ALA A 27 5.87 15.72 2.32
N GLN A 28 4.89 15.41 3.17
CA GLN A 28 5.17 14.80 4.48
C GLN A 28 5.69 13.36 4.32
N VAL A 29 5.12 12.61 3.37
CA VAL A 29 5.58 11.25 3.04
C VAL A 29 6.97 11.32 2.40
N ARG A 30 7.17 12.23 1.43
CA ARG A 30 8.46 12.40 0.74
C ARG A 30 9.58 12.87 1.67
N ASN A 31 9.29 13.74 2.63
CA ASN A 31 10.24 14.26 3.59
C ASN A 31 10.31 13.42 4.88
N SER A 32 9.67 12.23 4.89
CA SER A 32 9.81 11.30 6.01
C SER A 32 11.27 10.83 6.09
N ASN A 33 11.80 10.70 7.31
CA ASN A 33 13.15 10.19 7.55
C ASN A 33 13.19 8.66 7.48
N ILE A 34 12.56 8.09 6.45
CA ILE A 34 12.42 6.65 6.24
C ILE A 34 13.16 6.30 4.95
N GLU A 35 14.18 5.46 5.09
CA GLU A 35 15.04 5.06 3.99
C GLU A 35 14.30 4.17 2.98
N SER A 36 14.77 4.18 1.73
CA SER A 36 14.16 3.37 0.67
C SER A 36 14.13 1.86 0.97
N ALA A 37 15.11 1.35 1.72
CA ALA A 37 15.16 -0.04 2.16
C ALA A 37 14.07 -0.35 3.19
N GLU A 38 13.82 0.57 4.13
CA GLU A 38 12.76 0.44 5.12
C GLU A 38 11.38 0.45 4.46
N TRP A 39 11.14 1.36 3.51
CA TRP A 39 9.91 1.37 2.72
C TRP A 39 9.65 0.04 2.02
N LYS A 40 10.67 -0.55 1.39
CA LYS A 40 10.55 -1.87 0.74
C LYS A 40 10.19 -2.96 1.73
N GLN A 41 10.79 -2.96 2.93
CA GLN A 41 10.45 -3.91 3.97
C GLN A 41 8.99 -3.74 4.43
N TYR A 42 8.54 -2.49 4.63
CA TYR A 42 7.15 -2.20 4.95
C TYR A 42 6.20 -2.71 3.86
N PHE A 43 6.51 -2.53 2.58
CA PHE A 43 5.64 -3.03 1.51
C PHE A 43 5.51 -4.55 1.52
N ILE A 44 6.59 -5.28 1.79
CA ILE A 44 6.58 -6.74 1.94
C ILE A 44 5.69 -7.14 3.13
N ASP A 45 5.88 -6.51 4.29
CA ASP A 45 5.12 -6.81 5.50
C ASP A 45 3.62 -6.51 5.32
N TRP A 46 3.31 -5.41 4.63
CA TRP A 46 1.96 -4.98 4.34
C TRP A 46 1.27 -5.87 3.31
N ALA A 47 1.98 -6.33 2.27
CA ALA A 47 1.46 -7.30 1.32
C ALA A 47 1.10 -8.63 2.01
N ASN A 48 1.97 -9.09 2.91
CA ASN A 48 1.71 -10.28 3.74
C ASN A 48 0.52 -10.09 4.68
N GLU A 49 0.41 -8.93 5.31
CA GLU A 49 -0.72 -8.60 6.20
C GLU A 49 -2.04 -8.51 5.45
N PHE A 50 -2.04 -7.86 4.28
CA PHE A 50 -3.22 -7.75 3.42
C PHE A 50 -3.71 -9.13 3.00
N GLU A 51 -2.79 -10.01 2.56
CA GLU A 51 -3.13 -11.37 2.17
C GLU A 51 -3.71 -12.18 3.33
N ARG A 52 -3.15 -12.09 4.53
CA ARG A 52 -3.70 -12.75 5.72
C ARG A 52 -5.09 -12.22 6.07
N LYS A 53 -5.27 -10.90 6.02
CA LYS A 53 -6.52 -10.23 6.41
C LYS A 53 -7.67 -10.55 5.45
N TYR A 54 -7.39 -10.60 4.15
CA TYR A 54 -8.39 -10.81 3.10
C TYR A 54 -8.22 -12.17 2.40
N LYS A 55 -7.75 -13.18 3.16
CA LYS A 55 -7.46 -14.52 2.65
C LYS A 55 -8.66 -15.16 1.96
N TYR A 56 -9.87 -14.93 2.49
CA TYR A 56 -11.11 -15.56 2.05
C TYR A 56 -11.94 -14.69 1.10
N GLU A 57 -11.47 -13.47 0.78
CA GLU A 57 -12.25 -12.58 -0.06
C GLU A 57 -12.18 -12.95 -1.53
N ASP A 58 -13.37 -13.06 -2.12
CA ASP A 58 -13.56 -13.17 -3.55
C ASP A 58 -13.55 -11.78 -4.19
N TRP A 59 -12.39 -11.38 -4.66
CA TRP A 59 -12.18 -10.11 -5.36
C TRP A 59 -12.90 -10.02 -6.72
N ARG A 60 -13.61 -11.05 -7.18
CA ARG A 60 -14.49 -10.95 -8.35
C ARG A 60 -15.72 -10.06 -8.09
N ASN A 61 -16.16 -10.01 -6.84
CA ASN A 61 -17.33 -9.23 -6.39
C ASN A 61 -16.96 -8.08 -5.44
N GLY A 62 -15.67 -7.94 -5.12
CA GLY A 62 -15.15 -6.92 -4.20
C GLY A 62 -14.29 -5.89 -4.91
N ASP A 63 -14.05 -4.76 -4.25
CA ASP A 63 -13.20 -3.69 -4.75
C ASP A 63 -11.75 -3.84 -4.24
N TYR A 64 -11.00 -4.76 -4.86
CA TYR A 64 -9.61 -5.04 -4.51
C TYR A 64 -8.73 -3.79 -4.53
N PHE A 65 -8.80 -3.02 -5.62
CA PHE A 65 -7.93 -1.86 -5.84
C PHE A 65 -8.21 -0.75 -4.83
N CYS A 66 -9.48 -0.39 -4.58
CA CYS A 66 -9.77 0.59 -3.54
C CYS A 66 -9.42 0.07 -2.15
N THR A 67 -9.67 -1.21 -1.87
CA THR A 67 -9.39 -1.78 -0.54
C THR A 67 -7.90 -1.78 -0.22
N ILE A 68 -7.04 -2.16 -1.18
CA ILE A 68 -5.58 -2.16 -0.97
C ILE A 68 -5.00 -0.74 -0.96
N ALA A 69 -5.57 0.19 -1.74
CA ALA A 69 -5.17 1.58 -1.69
C ALA A 69 -5.48 2.21 -0.33
N GLU A 70 -6.70 2.02 0.19
CA GLU A 70 -7.10 2.51 1.52
C GLU A 70 -6.34 1.85 2.66
N PHE A 71 -6.03 0.55 2.53
CA PHE A 71 -5.12 -0.14 3.44
C PHE A 71 -3.74 0.54 3.45
N THR A 72 -3.15 0.78 2.28
CA THR A 72 -1.82 1.40 2.16
C THR A 72 -1.80 2.81 2.76
N LYS A 73 -2.81 3.66 2.47
CA LYS A 73 -2.95 5.00 3.07
C LYS A 73 -2.99 4.96 4.60
N LYS A 74 -3.74 4.01 5.17
CA LYS A 74 -3.83 3.80 6.63
C LYS A 74 -2.49 3.40 7.22
N LYS A 75 -1.73 2.51 6.55
CA LYS A 75 -0.41 2.08 7.03
C LYS A 75 0.60 3.22 7.00
N ILE A 76 0.65 3.99 5.91
CA ILE A 76 1.50 5.19 5.80
C ILE A 76 1.14 6.18 6.91
N SER A 77 -0.16 6.48 7.11
CA SER A 77 -0.60 7.40 8.18
C SER A 77 -0.23 6.93 9.58
N GLY A 78 -0.30 5.62 9.83
CA GLY A 78 0.13 5.04 11.10
C GLY A 78 1.64 5.19 11.32
N LEU A 79 2.42 5.11 10.25
CA LEU A 79 3.88 5.15 10.28
C LEU A 79 4.44 6.57 10.45
N ILE A 80 3.95 7.54 9.67
CA ILE A 80 4.45 8.93 9.69
C ILE A 80 3.67 9.85 10.65
N GLY A 81 2.64 9.31 11.32
CA GLY A 81 1.83 9.99 12.32
C GLY A 81 0.46 10.45 11.81
N ARG A 82 -0.55 10.47 12.70
CA ARG A 82 -1.99 10.68 12.42
C ARG A 82 -2.37 12.06 11.80
N ARG A 83 -1.40 12.93 11.47
CA ARG A 83 -1.61 14.26 10.87
C ARG A 83 -1.13 14.32 9.42
N VAL A 84 -1.21 13.21 8.68
CA VAL A 84 -1.02 13.24 7.23
C VAL A 84 -2.14 14.06 6.62
N ILE A 85 -1.80 15.22 6.05
CA ILE A 85 -2.75 16.04 5.32
C ILE A 85 -2.82 15.47 3.90
N TRP A 86 -3.95 14.85 3.59
CA TRP A 86 -4.26 14.42 2.24
C TRP A 86 -4.72 15.63 1.44
N ASN A 87 -3.77 16.35 0.83
CA ASN A 87 -4.12 17.32 -0.20
C ASN A 87 -4.62 16.53 -1.41
N VAL A 88 -5.95 16.42 -1.52
CA VAL A 88 -6.64 15.91 -2.71
C VAL A 88 -6.54 16.93 -3.84
#